data_AF-A0A178WXF1-F1
#
_entry.id   AF-A0A178WXF1-F1
#
_cell.length_a   1.000
_cell.length_b   1.000
_cell.length_c   1.000
_cell.angle_alpha   90.00
_cell.angle_beta   90.00
_cell.angle_gamma   90.00
#
_symmetry.space_group_name_H-M   'P 1'
#
loop_
_entity.id
_entity.type
_entity.pdbx_description
1 polymer ?
#
loop_
_entity_poly.entity_id
_entity_poly.type
_entity_poly.pdbx_seq_one_letter_code
_entity_poly.pdbx_strand_id
1 'polypeptide(L)'
;MKLRIVSAVAAALATLSLAAPTANAAQSESSAFAKIYLTMIVSQWTHWSPDSKASSHAGTLRAGKSYFHCRTKGELFHDNARESDWWLRTDDDTGHRNVYVSDVFLDEESWSRDSSLPWC
;
A
#
# COMPACT_ATOMS: atom_id res chain seq x y z
N MET A 1 -39.65 -58.83 -43.39
CA MET A 1 -38.72 -57.81 -43.91
C MET A 1 -39.28 -56.43 -43.57
N LYS A 2 -38.78 -55.80 -42.50
CA LYS A 2 -38.93 -54.35 -42.20
C LYS A 2 -37.99 -54.02 -41.04
N LEU A 3 -36.81 -53.52 -41.41
CA LEU A 3 -35.73 -53.07 -40.55
C LEU A 3 -36.12 -51.72 -39.91
N ARG A 4 -35.92 -51.55 -38.61
CA ARG A 4 -35.99 -50.23 -37.95
C ARG A 4 -34.66 -49.95 -37.27
N ILE A 5 -33.94 -49.01 -37.87
CA ILE A 5 -32.76 -48.32 -37.33
C ILE A 5 -33.27 -47.22 -36.39
N VAL A 6 -32.73 -47.09 -35.18
CA VAL A 6 -32.42 -45.77 -34.59
C VAL A 6 -31.24 -45.92 -33.62
N SER A 7 -30.09 -45.39 -34.01
CA SER A 7 -29.00 -45.01 -33.10
C SER A 7 -29.38 -43.71 -32.39
N ALA A 8 -29.09 -43.61 -31.09
CA ALA A 8 -28.95 -42.32 -30.42
C ALA A 8 -27.88 -42.43 -29.33
N VAL A 9 -26.64 -42.10 -29.69
CA VAL A 9 -25.57 -41.80 -28.74
C VAL A 9 -25.86 -40.40 -28.21
N ALA A 10 -26.34 -40.29 -26.98
CA ALA A 10 -26.50 -39.01 -26.30
C ALA A 10 -25.12 -38.55 -25.80
N ALA A 11 -24.53 -37.58 -26.49
CA ALA A 11 -23.33 -36.89 -26.04
C ALA A 11 -23.67 -35.99 -24.84
N ALA A 12 -23.04 -36.24 -23.70
CA ALA A 12 -23.12 -35.37 -22.54
C ALA A 12 -22.36 -34.07 -22.80
N LEU A 13 -23.08 -32.95 -22.89
CA LEU A 13 -22.51 -31.60 -22.91
C LEU A 13 -22.09 -31.22 -21.48
N ALA A 14 -20.81 -31.41 -21.16
CA ALA A 14 -20.21 -30.81 -19.99
C ALA A 14 -19.98 -29.31 -20.26
N THR A 15 -20.81 -28.45 -19.71
CA THR A 15 -20.57 -27.00 -19.71
C THR A 15 -19.48 -26.66 -18.70
N LEU A 16 -18.24 -26.59 -19.17
CA LEU A 16 -17.15 -25.96 -18.42
C LEU A 16 -17.47 -24.46 -18.26
N SER A 17 -17.89 -24.06 -17.07
CA SER A 17 -17.87 -22.64 -16.69
C SER A 17 -16.44 -22.27 -16.32
N LEU A 18 -15.72 -21.65 -17.25
CA LEU A 18 -14.49 -20.93 -16.97
C LEU A 18 -14.86 -19.66 -16.19
N ALA A 19 -14.87 -19.74 -14.87
CA ALA A 19 -14.84 -18.55 -14.04
C ALA A 19 -13.45 -17.90 -14.21
N ALA A 20 -13.37 -16.87 -15.04
CA ALA A 20 -12.17 -16.04 -15.13
C ALA A 20 -11.92 -15.42 -13.74
N PRO A 21 -10.69 -15.46 -13.20
CA PRO A 21 -10.38 -14.69 -12.01
C PRO A 21 -10.58 -13.22 -12.35
N THR A 22 -11.55 -12.58 -11.70
CA THR A 22 -11.62 -11.12 -11.68
C THR A 22 -10.34 -10.65 -11.01
N ALA A 23 -9.40 -10.15 -11.80
CA ALA A 23 -8.25 -9.44 -11.28
C ALA A 23 -8.80 -8.22 -10.52
N ASN A 24 -8.86 -8.32 -9.20
CA ASN A 24 -8.98 -7.15 -8.33
C ASN A 24 -7.72 -6.33 -8.57
N ALA A 25 -7.79 -5.38 -9.51
CA ALA A 25 -6.83 -4.31 -9.61
C ALA A 25 -6.80 -3.61 -8.25
N ALA A 26 -5.72 -3.82 -7.49
CA ALA A 26 -5.45 -3.09 -6.25
C ALA A 26 -5.59 -1.60 -6.57
N GLN A 27 -6.60 -0.99 -5.98
CA GLN A 27 -7.02 0.35 -6.31
C GLN A 27 -5.87 1.32 -6.06
N SER A 28 -5.59 2.13 -7.08
CA SER A 28 -4.67 3.25 -7.00
C SER A 28 -5.30 4.34 -6.13
N GLU A 29 -5.25 4.17 -4.82
CA GLU A 29 -5.88 5.09 -3.85
C GLU A 29 -5.05 6.34 -3.55
N SER A 30 -3.78 6.41 -3.99
CA SER A 30 -2.92 7.52 -3.59
C SER A 30 -3.27 8.87 -4.21
N SER A 31 -4.08 8.87 -5.27
CA SER A 31 -4.55 10.11 -5.91
C SER A 31 -5.76 10.76 -5.20
N ALA A 32 -6.39 10.10 -4.23
CA ALA A 32 -7.61 10.62 -3.58
C ALA A 32 -7.33 11.47 -2.32
N PHE A 33 -6.13 11.37 -1.76
CA PHE A 33 -5.80 12.01 -0.49
C PHE A 33 -5.20 13.41 -0.67
N ALA A 34 -5.65 14.36 0.15
CA ALA A 34 -5.04 15.67 0.24
C ALA A 34 -3.58 15.56 0.69
N LYS A 35 -2.71 16.42 0.16
CA LYS A 35 -1.31 16.52 0.60
C LYS A 35 -1.26 17.34 1.88
N ILE A 36 -0.84 16.72 2.98
CA ILE A 36 -0.58 17.40 4.25
C ILE A 36 0.93 17.53 4.43
N TYR A 37 1.40 18.76 4.64
CA TYR A 37 2.83 19.04 4.77
C TYR A 37 3.27 18.98 6.23
N LEU A 38 4.29 18.16 6.48
CA LEU A 38 4.92 17.91 7.77
C LEU A 38 6.44 17.97 7.59
N THR A 39 7.18 18.17 8.68
CA THR A 39 8.63 18.35 8.66
C THR A 39 9.35 17.12 9.22
N MET A 40 10.23 16.54 8.42
CA MET A 40 11.17 15.50 8.83
C MET A 40 12.41 16.13 9.45
N ILE A 41 12.85 15.64 10.61
CA ILE A 41 14.07 16.14 11.28
C ILE A 41 15.35 15.46 10.78
N VAL A 42 15.24 14.31 10.11
CA VAL A 42 16.37 13.57 9.52
C VAL A 42 16.05 13.10 8.11
N SER A 43 17.10 12.76 7.36
CA SER A 43 16.94 12.00 6.12
C SER A 43 16.89 10.51 6.48
N GLN A 44 15.91 9.78 5.98
CA GLN A 44 15.72 8.35 6.30
C GLN A 44 15.37 7.52 5.07
N TRP A 45 15.46 6.20 5.23
CA TRP A 45 14.94 5.25 4.26
C TRP A 45 13.42 5.33 4.18
N THR A 46 12.90 5.15 2.98
CA THR A 46 11.48 4.89 2.73
C THR A 46 11.28 3.41 2.50
N HIS A 47 10.07 2.92 2.81
CA HIS A 47 9.76 1.51 2.78
C HIS A 47 8.51 1.21 1.94
N TRP A 48 8.50 0.08 1.22
CA TRP A 48 7.34 -0.40 0.46
C TRP A 48 6.20 -0.88 1.36
N SER A 49 6.52 -1.30 2.58
CA SER A 49 5.58 -1.68 3.63
C SER A 49 5.78 -0.77 4.85
N PRO A 50 4.78 -0.62 5.73
CA PRO A 50 4.90 0.13 6.97
C PRO A 50 5.71 -0.66 8.01
N ASP A 51 6.98 -0.91 7.70
CA ASP A 51 7.97 -1.58 8.54
C ASP A 51 9.38 -1.05 8.27
N SER A 52 10.31 -1.36 9.17
CA SER A 52 11.69 -0.87 9.16
C SER A 52 12.69 -1.85 8.52
N LYS A 53 12.19 -2.90 7.86
CA LYS A 53 13.03 -4.00 7.38
C LYS A 53 13.87 -3.56 6.18
N ALA A 54 15.11 -4.01 6.12
CA ALA A 54 15.96 -3.77 4.95
C ALA A 54 15.36 -4.34 3.65
N SER A 55 14.58 -5.43 3.74
CA SER A 55 13.91 -6.02 2.58
C SER A 55 12.79 -5.15 1.98
N SER A 56 12.25 -4.21 2.76
CA SER A 56 11.21 -3.28 2.29
C SER A 56 11.77 -1.93 1.88
N HIS A 57 13.07 -1.68 2.04
CA HIS A 57 13.72 -0.43 1.64
C HIS A 57 13.43 -0.12 0.15
N ALA A 58 12.84 1.04 -0.10
CA ALA A 58 12.52 1.56 -1.41
C ALA A 58 13.54 2.62 -1.84
N GLY A 59 13.68 3.67 -1.05
CA GLY A 59 14.53 4.80 -1.38
C GLY A 59 14.79 5.71 -0.19
N THR A 60 14.84 7.02 -0.43
CA THR A 60 15.19 8.00 0.61
C THR A 60 14.24 9.18 0.59
N LEU A 61 13.81 9.59 1.79
CA LEU A 61 13.14 10.86 2.03
C LEU A 61 14.10 11.74 2.83
N ARG A 62 14.43 12.91 2.30
CA ARG A 62 15.36 13.85 2.90
C ARG A 62 14.71 14.60 4.06
N ALA A 63 15.56 15.07 4.98
CA ALA A 63 15.14 16.00 6.03
C ALA A 63 14.51 17.27 5.44
N GLY A 64 13.60 17.88 6.20
CA GLY A 64 12.89 19.09 5.82
C GLY A 64 11.40 18.87 5.58
N LYS A 65 10.76 19.83 4.90
CA LYS A 65 9.32 19.79 4.67
C LYS A 65 8.97 18.84 3.52
N SER A 66 8.17 17.82 3.85
CA SER A 66 7.64 16.82 2.92
C SER A 66 6.12 16.80 2.99
N TYR A 67 5.47 16.14 2.02
CA TYR A 67 4.03 15.94 2.05
C TYR A 67 3.68 14.48 2.34
N PHE A 68 2.54 14.27 2.98
CA PHE A 68 2.02 12.95 3.31
C PHE A 68 0.55 12.88 2.91
N HIS A 69 0.13 11.69 2.52
CA HIS A 69 -1.22 11.43 2.03
C HIS A 69 -2.15 10.94 3.14
N CYS A 70 -1.67 9.97 3.92
CA CYS A 70 -2.43 9.31 4.97
C CYS A 70 -1.45 8.65 5.94
N ARG A 71 -1.98 8.17 7.06
CA ARG A 71 -1.26 7.36 8.04
C ARG A 71 -1.88 5.98 8.17
N THR A 72 -1.07 4.99 8.52
CA THR A 72 -1.52 3.63 8.79
C THR A 72 -0.76 3.02 9.96
N LYS A 73 -1.28 1.93 10.52
CA LYS A 73 -0.59 1.15 11.54
C LYS A 73 0.37 0.16 10.90
N GLY A 74 1.55 0.00 11.49
CA GLY A 74 2.60 -0.89 10.99
C GLY A 74 3.41 -1.53 12.10
N GLU A 75 4.66 -1.86 11.79
CA GLU A 75 5.63 -2.32 12.80
C GLU A 75 5.86 -1.22 13.85
N LEU A 76 5.90 -1.60 15.13
CA LEU A 76 6.32 -0.70 16.19
C LEU A 76 7.80 -0.34 15.97
N PHE A 77 8.09 0.94 15.87
CA PHE A 77 9.42 1.43 15.56
C PHE A 77 9.90 2.40 16.65
N HIS A 78 11.17 2.26 17.03
CA HIS A 78 11.82 3.04 18.07
C HIS A 78 13.06 3.72 17.53
N ASP A 79 13.03 5.06 17.46
CA ASP A 79 14.16 5.89 17.06
C ASP A 79 13.94 7.34 17.55
N ASN A 80 14.97 8.17 17.53
CA ASN A 80 14.90 9.57 17.98
C ASN A 80 14.25 9.76 19.37
N ALA A 81 14.50 8.81 20.29
CA ALA A 81 13.91 8.76 21.62
C ALA A 81 12.36 8.75 21.64
N ARG A 82 11.74 8.34 20.54
CA ARG A 82 10.31 8.15 20.37
C ARG A 82 10.01 6.71 19.98
N GLU A 83 8.80 6.28 20.27
CA GLU A 83 8.28 4.99 19.87
C GLU A 83 6.89 5.20 19.27
N SER A 84 6.63 4.61 18.11
CA SER A 84 5.34 4.67 17.44
C SER A 84 5.18 3.55 16.43
N ASP A 85 3.94 3.13 16.24
CA ASP A 85 3.47 2.18 15.24
C ASP A 85 2.76 2.89 14.07
N TRP A 86 2.87 4.22 13.98
CA TRP A 86 2.34 5.01 12.87
C TRP A 86 3.34 5.17 11.73
N TRP A 87 2.83 4.94 10.53
CA TRP A 87 3.58 5.03 9.28
C TRP A 87 2.87 5.96 8.31
N LEU A 88 3.60 6.89 7.74
CA LEU A 88 3.09 7.97 6.90
C LEU A 88 3.35 7.65 5.43
N ARG A 89 2.30 7.60 4.61
CA ARG A 89 2.42 7.33 3.17
C ARG A 89 2.78 8.60 2.40
N THR A 90 3.81 8.53 1.56
CA THR A 90 4.35 9.64 0.79
C THR A 90 4.90 9.17 -0.58
N ASP A 91 5.37 10.12 -1.38
CA ASP A 91 6.24 9.89 -2.53
C ASP A 91 7.63 10.46 -2.16
N ASP A 92 8.69 9.69 -2.38
CA ASP A 92 10.02 10.01 -1.88
C ASP A 92 10.88 10.84 -2.84
N ASP A 93 12.04 11.28 -2.36
CA ASP A 93 12.98 12.11 -3.11
C ASP A 93 13.78 11.35 -4.18
N THR A 94 13.62 10.03 -4.24
CA THR A 94 14.24 9.13 -5.22
C THR A 94 13.28 8.72 -6.33
N GLY A 95 12.04 9.21 -6.30
CA GLY A 95 11.04 8.99 -7.34
C GLY A 95 10.11 7.80 -7.08
N HIS A 96 10.17 7.16 -5.92
CA HIS A 96 9.21 6.14 -5.55
C HIS A 96 7.93 6.75 -5.01
N ARG A 97 6.81 6.06 -5.24
CA ARG A 97 5.48 6.50 -4.85
C ARG A 97 4.83 5.49 -3.92
N ASN A 98 3.95 5.95 -3.06
CA ASN A 98 3.23 5.10 -2.10
C ASN A 98 4.14 4.35 -1.13
N VAL A 99 5.23 5.00 -0.73
CA VAL A 99 6.18 4.48 0.25
C VAL A 99 5.89 5.05 1.62
N TYR A 100 6.42 4.41 2.64
CA TYR A 100 6.17 4.72 4.04
C TYR A 100 7.43 5.17 4.74
N VAL A 101 7.27 6.10 5.67
CA VAL A 101 8.26 6.45 6.70
C VAL A 101 7.56 6.42 8.06
N SER A 102 8.27 6.07 9.12
CA SER A 102 7.73 6.20 10.47
C SER A 102 7.60 7.67 10.86
N ASP A 103 6.55 8.00 11.61
CA ASP A 103 6.34 9.34 12.15
C ASP A 103 7.42 9.75 13.19
N VAL A 104 8.21 8.82 13.74
CA VAL A 104 9.25 9.12 14.77
C VAL A 104 10.30 10.10 14.30
N PHE A 105 10.40 10.27 12.98
CA PHE A 105 11.30 11.21 12.34
C PHE A 105 10.66 12.58 12.05
N LEU A 106 9.44 12.85 12.52
CA LEU A 106 8.82 14.18 12.49
C LEU A 106 9.38 15.10 13.58
N ASP A 107 9.40 16.41 13.32
CA ASP A 107 9.58 17.39 14.39
C ASP A 107 8.42 17.36 15.40
N GLU A 108 8.56 18.05 16.53
CA GLU A 108 7.53 18.06 17.59
C GLU A 108 6.18 18.60 17.11
N GLU A 109 6.18 19.69 16.32
CA GLU A 109 4.95 20.29 15.82
C GLU A 109 4.22 19.33 14.86
N SER A 110 4.95 18.79 13.90
CA SER A 110 4.42 17.88 12.89
C SER A 110 3.95 16.57 13.52
N TRP A 111 4.69 16.04 14.49
CA TRP A 111 4.27 14.88 15.27
C TRP A 111 2.94 15.14 15.97
N SER A 112 2.75 16.29 16.63
CA SER A 112 1.48 16.62 17.28
C SER A 112 0.29 16.72 16.30
N ARG A 113 0.60 16.93 15.01
CA ARG A 113 -0.35 17.13 13.92
C ARG A 113 -0.50 15.92 13.01
N ASP A 114 0.28 14.85 13.21
CA ASP A 114 0.24 13.63 12.41
C ASP A 114 -1.18 13.04 12.38
N SER A 115 -1.93 13.25 13.47
CA SER A 115 -3.30 12.79 13.64
C SER A 115 -4.34 13.44 12.73
N SER A 116 -3.97 14.55 12.10
CA SER A 116 -4.77 15.19 11.05
C SER A 116 -4.72 14.43 9.72
N LEU A 117 -3.75 13.51 9.54
CA LEU A 117 -3.72 12.65 8.37
C LEU A 117 -4.90 11.67 8.40
N PRO A 118 -5.61 11.52 7.27
CA PRO A 118 -6.62 10.49 7.14
C PRO A 118 -5.97 9.11 7.20
N TRP A 119 -6.80 8.09 7.46
CA TRP A 119 -6.35 6.71 7.41
C TRP A 119 -6.11 6.25 5.97
N CYS A 120 -5.00 5.53 5.79
CA CYS A 120 -4.91 4.53 4.72
C CYS A 120 -5.64 3.26 5.21
#